data_AF-A0A087MH97-F1
#
_entry.id   AF-A0A087MH97-F1
#
_cell.length_a   1.000
_cell.length_b   1.000
_cell.length_c   1.000
_cell.angle_alpha   90.00
_cell.angle_beta   90.00
_cell.angle_gamma   90.00
#
_symmetry.space_group_name_H-M   'P 1'
#
loop_
_entity.id
_entity.type
_entity.pdbx_description
1 polymer ?
#
loop_
_entity_poly.entity_id
_entity_poly.type
_entity_poly.pdbx_seq_one_letter_code
_entity_poly.pdbx_strand_id
1 'polypeptide(L)'
;MTNTNHEAATMSTQPGRSQPRDEHQPAGTVGTDDALAARLRAHVEAADFPCVGAKAALARDALEVHVFGLLGARANDGPLLDRIVRFARQRDQDAPDDTTVHSLAAVFEGPRDTDEHRFEALLWSQLQRLHLLDVRRGARWARDVSQDPDSPKFSLSLGGHPFFVIGLHAGASRRARRTPFPVLVFNSHRQFDRLREDGRYAKMQAATRARDLALQGSINPNLADFGTAPETRQYSGRAVEADWRCPFHASKGR
;
A
#
# COMPACT_ATOMS: atom_id res chain seq x y z
N MET A 1 2.56 70.86 26.96
CA MET A 1 3.93 70.87 27.49
C MET A 1 4.11 69.54 28.21
N THR A 2 4.54 68.51 27.46
CA THR A 2 5.91 67.93 27.41
C THR A 2 6.15 66.97 28.60
N ASN A 3 6.22 65.64 28.37
CA ASN A 3 7.45 64.85 28.08
C ASN A 3 8.39 64.81 29.31
N THR A 4 9.00 63.73 29.81
CA THR A 4 9.34 62.39 29.31
C THR A 4 9.89 61.52 30.48
N ASN A 5 9.75 60.20 30.32
CA ASN A 5 10.38 58.98 30.88
C ASN A 5 11.68 58.97 31.74
N HIS A 6 11.89 57.74 32.28
CA HIS A 6 13.08 57.00 32.79
C HIS A 6 13.19 56.95 34.33
N GLU A 7 13.42 55.83 35.03
CA GLU A 7 14.08 54.56 34.67
C GLU A 7 13.80 53.42 35.70
N ALA A 8 13.95 52.18 35.22
CA ALA A 8 14.39 50.90 35.83
C ALA A 8 14.40 50.70 37.37
N ALA A 9 13.69 49.70 37.93
CA ALA A 9 13.95 48.24 37.97
C ALA A 9 14.88 47.76 39.11
N THR A 10 14.30 47.05 40.09
CA THR A 10 14.99 46.06 40.95
C THR A 10 13.95 45.12 41.59
N MET A 11 13.81 43.88 41.09
CA MET A 11 13.31 42.77 41.92
C MET A 11 14.01 41.45 41.55
N SER A 12 14.45 40.79 42.63
CA SER A 12 15.28 39.60 42.71
C SER A 12 14.88 38.41 41.83
N THR A 13 15.94 37.80 41.30
CA THR A 13 16.01 36.50 40.64
C THR A 13 16.16 35.37 41.67
N GLN A 14 15.43 34.27 41.52
CA GLN A 14 15.87 32.90 41.90
C GLN A 14 14.96 31.84 41.21
N PRO A 15 15.42 30.59 41.03
CA PRO A 15 15.48 29.97 39.72
C PRO A 15 14.45 28.85 39.49
N GLY A 16 14.19 28.60 38.20
CA GLY A 16 13.25 27.61 37.70
C GLY A 16 13.57 26.17 38.10
N ARG A 17 12.52 25.43 38.45
CA ARG A 17 12.49 23.97 38.44
C ARG A 17 12.19 23.50 37.02
N SER A 18 13.20 22.99 36.35
CA SER A 18 13.11 22.21 35.12
C SER A 18 12.40 20.88 35.39
N GLN A 19 11.27 20.65 34.73
CA GLN A 19 10.67 19.32 34.61
C GLN A 19 11.43 18.53 33.54
N PRO A 20 11.76 17.24 33.76
CA PRO A 20 12.32 16.41 32.70
C PRO A 20 11.20 16.02 31.74
N ARG A 21 11.43 16.26 30.44
CA ARG A 21 10.63 15.70 29.35
C ARG A 21 10.96 14.22 29.25
N ASP A 22 9.99 13.38 29.54
CA ASP A 22 10.05 11.95 29.29
C ASP A 22 9.50 11.69 27.87
N GLU A 23 10.29 12.03 26.86
CA GLU A 23 10.08 11.58 25.48
C GLU A 23 10.88 10.29 25.28
N HIS A 24 10.27 9.16 25.63
CA HIS A 24 10.80 7.85 25.26
C HIS A 24 10.45 7.57 23.79
N GLN A 25 11.20 8.19 22.89
CA GLN A 25 11.20 7.86 21.46
C GLN A 25 12.25 6.74 21.25
N PRO A 26 11.89 5.54 20.75
CA PRO A 26 12.89 4.51 20.51
C PRO A 26 13.83 4.98 19.41
N ALA A 27 15.06 5.31 19.80
CA ALA A 27 16.14 5.69 18.91
C ALA A 27 16.66 4.44 18.18
N GLY A 28 16.22 4.22 16.95
CA GLY A 28 16.84 3.27 16.03
C GLY A 28 15.92 2.70 14.94
N THR A 29 15.51 3.50 13.96
CA THR A 29 14.76 3.01 12.76
C THR A 29 14.85 3.93 11.52
N VAL A 30 14.99 5.25 11.71
CA VAL A 30 14.88 6.23 10.60
C VAL A 30 15.83 5.94 9.42
N GLY A 31 17.09 5.59 9.68
CA GLY A 31 18.06 5.30 8.62
C GLY A 31 17.81 3.98 7.86
N THR A 32 17.18 3.00 8.51
CA THR A 32 16.86 1.70 7.89
C THR A 32 15.60 1.79 7.05
N ASP A 33 14.61 2.55 7.51
CA ASP A 33 13.36 2.80 6.77
C ASP A 33 13.65 3.57 5.46
N ASP A 34 14.45 4.63 5.54
CA ASP A 34 14.84 5.40 4.35
C ASP A 34 15.60 4.53 3.34
N ALA A 35 16.46 3.63 3.83
CA ALA A 35 17.21 2.70 2.97
C ALA A 35 16.30 1.68 2.26
N LEU A 36 15.33 1.07 2.95
CA LEU A 36 14.40 0.12 2.30
C LEU A 36 13.48 0.82 1.30
N ALA A 37 12.98 2.01 1.65
CA ALA A 37 12.15 2.80 0.76
C ALA A 37 12.92 3.23 -0.50
N ALA A 38 14.19 3.65 -0.37
CA ALA A 38 15.05 3.97 -1.50
C ALA A 38 15.31 2.73 -2.39
N ARG A 39 15.56 1.56 -1.78
CA ARG A 39 15.74 0.31 -2.52
C ARG A 39 14.50 -0.09 -3.32
N LEU A 40 13.30 0.14 -2.81
CA LEU A 40 12.07 -0.11 -3.58
C LEU A 40 12.01 0.82 -4.80
N ARG A 41 12.27 2.12 -4.62
CA ARG A 41 12.25 3.08 -5.73
C ARG A 41 13.26 2.70 -6.82
N ALA A 42 14.50 2.41 -6.43
CA ALA A 42 15.52 1.94 -7.36
C ALA A 42 15.11 0.65 -8.10
N HIS A 43 14.43 -0.28 -7.43
CA HIS A 43 13.90 -1.48 -8.07
C HIS A 43 12.83 -1.16 -9.12
N VAL A 44 11.95 -0.19 -8.85
CA VAL A 44 10.92 0.26 -9.82
C VAL A 44 11.57 1.01 -11.00
N GLU A 45 12.64 1.76 -10.77
CA GLU A 45 13.39 2.49 -11.82
C GLU A 45 14.13 1.55 -12.77
N ALA A 46 14.61 0.41 -12.26
CA ALA A 46 15.39 -0.57 -13.02
C ALA A 46 14.74 -0.89 -14.38
N ALA A 47 15.54 -0.89 -15.45
CA ALA A 47 15.05 -0.99 -16.83
C ALA A 47 14.27 -2.29 -17.10
N ASP A 48 14.62 -3.37 -16.38
CA ASP A 48 14.00 -4.68 -16.49
C ASP A 48 12.71 -4.83 -15.67
N PHE A 49 12.36 -3.86 -14.81
CA PHE A 49 11.09 -3.88 -14.11
C PHE A 49 9.93 -3.59 -15.09
N PRO A 50 8.97 -4.51 -15.30
CA PRO A 50 8.07 -4.44 -16.45
C PRO A 50 6.82 -3.58 -16.22
N CYS A 51 6.53 -3.19 -14.97
CA CYS A 51 5.27 -2.54 -14.61
C CYS A 51 5.27 -1.05 -14.98
N VAL A 52 4.52 -0.72 -16.03
CA VAL A 52 4.41 0.66 -16.55
C VAL A 52 3.70 1.58 -15.57
N GLY A 53 2.64 1.08 -14.90
CA GLY A 53 1.89 1.84 -13.91
C GLY A 53 2.77 2.29 -12.74
N ALA A 54 3.58 1.38 -12.21
CA ALA A 54 4.51 1.70 -11.12
C ALA A 54 5.60 2.69 -11.55
N LYS A 55 6.16 2.53 -12.76
CA LYS A 55 7.12 3.51 -13.31
C LYS A 55 6.49 4.89 -13.50
N ALA A 56 5.26 4.95 -14.00
CA ALA A 56 4.52 6.19 -14.19
C ALA A 56 4.19 6.87 -12.85
N ALA A 57 3.79 6.10 -11.84
CA ALA A 57 3.56 6.59 -10.49
C ALA A 57 4.85 7.19 -9.91
N LEU A 58 5.98 6.48 -10.02
CA LEU A 58 7.25 6.98 -9.51
C LEU A 58 7.72 8.26 -10.23
N ALA A 59 7.60 8.31 -11.57
CA ALA A 59 8.00 9.48 -12.36
C ALA A 59 7.16 10.75 -12.06
N ARG A 60 5.99 10.60 -11.44
CA ARG A 60 5.08 11.69 -11.06
C ARG A 60 5.03 11.93 -9.54
N ASP A 61 5.97 11.34 -8.79
CA ASP A 61 6.00 11.37 -7.33
C ASP A 61 4.68 10.89 -6.67
N ALA A 62 4.01 9.93 -7.33
CA ALA A 62 2.72 9.37 -6.96
C ALA A 62 2.83 7.97 -6.32
N LEU A 63 4.04 7.55 -5.96
CA LEU A 63 4.32 6.30 -5.23
C LEU A 63 4.65 6.62 -3.76
N GLU A 64 3.66 6.45 -2.88
CA GLU A 64 3.81 6.64 -1.45
C GLU A 64 4.39 5.37 -0.79
N VAL A 65 5.61 5.45 -0.24
CA VAL A 65 6.31 4.29 0.32
C VAL A 65 6.39 4.39 1.84
N HIS A 66 5.96 3.34 2.55
CA HIS A 66 6.09 3.20 4.01
C HIS A 66 6.78 1.91 4.37
N VAL A 67 7.70 1.96 5.33
CA VAL A 67 8.38 0.79 5.86
C VAL A 67 7.73 0.33 7.15
N PHE A 68 7.63 -0.99 7.30
CA PHE A 68 7.08 -1.69 8.44
C PHE A 68 8.03 -2.82 8.84
N GLY A 69 7.85 -3.37 10.05
CA GLY A 69 8.58 -4.55 10.50
C GLY A 69 8.22 -5.80 9.69
N LEU A 70 8.29 -6.98 10.31
CA LEU A 70 7.99 -8.23 9.60
C LEU A 70 6.55 -8.28 9.07
N LEU A 71 6.36 -8.70 7.81
CA LEU A 71 5.05 -8.99 7.24
C LEU A 71 4.33 -10.03 8.10
N GLY A 72 3.10 -9.75 8.48
CA GLY A 72 2.32 -10.60 9.39
C GLY A 72 2.47 -10.24 10.87
N ALA A 73 3.37 -9.31 11.24
CA ALA A 73 3.46 -8.81 12.62
C ALA A 73 2.26 -7.92 12.97
N ARG A 74 1.62 -8.21 14.11
CA ARG A 74 0.44 -7.45 14.60
C ARG A 74 0.74 -5.98 14.89
N ALA A 75 1.98 -5.66 15.23
CA ALA A 75 2.42 -4.28 15.47
C ALA A 75 2.22 -3.38 14.24
N ASN A 76 2.19 -3.95 13.03
CA ASN A 76 1.97 -3.21 11.80
C ASN A 76 0.51 -2.85 11.55
N ASP A 77 -0.46 -3.59 12.13
CA ASP A 77 -1.87 -3.55 11.71
C ASP A 77 -2.47 -2.13 11.83
N GLY A 78 -2.27 -1.46 12.97
CA GLY A 78 -2.77 -0.10 13.21
C GLY A 78 -2.09 0.95 12.31
N PRO A 79 -0.75 1.10 12.39
CA PRO A 79 -0.01 2.05 11.56
C PRO A 79 -0.25 1.87 10.06
N LEU A 80 -0.28 0.63 9.56
CA LEU A 80 -0.54 0.35 8.14
C LEU A 80 -1.96 0.76 7.74
N LEU A 81 -2.96 0.43 8.55
CA LEU A 81 -4.33 0.85 8.27
C LEU A 81 -4.46 2.38 8.27
N ASP A 82 -3.80 3.09 9.18
CA ASP A 82 -3.82 4.56 9.22
C ASP A 82 -3.25 5.17 7.93
N ARG A 83 -2.15 4.61 7.40
CA ARG A 83 -1.56 5.03 6.12
C ARG A 83 -2.51 4.75 4.95
N ILE A 84 -3.12 3.56 4.90
CA ILE A 84 -4.07 3.17 3.84
C ILE A 84 -5.31 4.07 3.85
N VAL A 85 -5.90 4.33 5.02
CA VAL A 85 -7.10 5.18 5.14
C VAL A 85 -6.78 6.62 4.76
N ARG A 86 -5.61 7.15 5.15
CA ARG A 86 -5.18 8.47 4.70
C ARG A 86 -5.03 8.53 3.19
N PHE A 87 -4.37 7.53 2.60
CA PHE A 87 -4.21 7.43 1.15
C PHE A 87 -5.58 7.38 0.45
N ALA A 88 -6.51 6.54 0.93
CA ALA A 88 -7.88 6.46 0.42
C ALA A 88 -8.58 7.84 0.39
N ARG A 89 -8.53 8.57 1.52
CA ARG A 89 -9.16 9.90 1.63
C ARG A 89 -8.60 10.89 0.62
N GLN A 90 -7.29 10.85 0.35
CA GLN A 90 -6.69 11.69 -0.68
C GLN A 90 -7.19 11.28 -2.07
N ARG A 91 -7.26 9.97 -2.36
CA ARG A 91 -7.73 9.47 -3.66
C ARG A 91 -9.19 9.78 -3.95
N ASP A 92 -10.03 9.83 -2.93
CA ASP A 92 -11.43 10.23 -3.03
C ASP A 92 -11.61 11.75 -3.26
N GLN A 93 -10.54 12.54 -3.06
CA GLN A 93 -10.49 13.97 -3.32
C GLN A 93 -9.78 14.32 -4.63
N ASP A 94 -9.17 13.34 -5.31
CA ASP A 94 -8.52 13.56 -6.61
C ASP A 94 -9.56 14.10 -7.61
N ALA A 95 -9.14 15.05 -8.46
CA ALA A 95 -10.02 15.60 -9.48
C ALA A 95 -10.48 14.51 -10.47
N PRO A 96 -11.70 14.59 -11.03
CA PRO A 96 -12.20 13.58 -11.97
C PRO A 96 -11.31 13.39 -13.20
N ASP A 97 -10.64 14.45 -13.65
CA ASP A 97 -9.71 14.49 -14.77
C ASP A 97 -8.25 14.18 -14.38
N ASP A 98 -7.97 13.94 -13.09
CA ASP A 98 -6.64 13.49 -12.68
C ASP A 98 -6.37 12.09 -13.24
N THR A 99 -5.37 12.07 -14.08
CA THR A 99 -4.92 10.92 -14.86
C THR A 99 -3.78 10.17 -14.19
N THR A 100 -3.24 10.71 -13.10
CA THR A 100 -2.06 10.20 -12.38
C THR A 100 -2.42 8.91 -11.67
N VAL A 101 -1.58 7.87 -11.84
CA VAL A 101 -1.70 6.63 -11.09
C VAL A 101 -1.00 6.82 -9.75
N HIS A 102 -1.75 6.62 -8.67
CA HIS A 102 -1.26 6.75 -7.31
C HIS A 102 -1.28 5.38 -6.66
N SER A 103 -0.19 5.06 -5.96
CA SER A 103 -0.03 3.78 -5.28
C SER A 103 0.55 3.99 -3.89
N LEU A 104 0.08 3.22 -2.91
CA LEU A 104 0.73 3.10 -1.61
C LEU A 104 1.47 1.76 -1.55
N ALA A 105 2.78 1.79 -1.32
CA ALA A 105 3.60 0.61 -1.12
C ALA A 105 3.99 0.46 0.36
N ALA A 106 3.50 -0.61 0.98
CA ALA A 106 3.95 -1.07 2.28
C ALA A 106 5.13 -2.03 2.08
N VAL A 107 6.32 -1.63 2.51
CA VAL A 107 7.55 -2.40 2.44
C VAL A 107 7.82 -3.01 3.81
N PHE A 108 8.14 -4.30 3.84
CA PHE A 108 8.37 -5.02 5.09
C PHE A 108 9.83 -5.43 5.20
N GLU A 109 10.41 -5.36 6.39
CA GLU A 109 11.81 -5.76 6.62
C GLU A 109 12.09 -7.24 6.30
N GLY A 110 11.05 -8.08 6.38
CA GLY A 110 11.07 -9.51 6.10
C GLY A 110 9.70 -10.14 6.38
N PRO A 111 9.59 -11.48 6.45
CA PRO A 111 10.62 -12.47 6.13
C PRO A 111 11.06 -12.39 4.65
N ARG A 112 12.34 -12.63 4.36
CA ARG A 112 12.91 -12.53 2.98
C ARG A 112 13.08 -13.89 2.29
N ASP A 113 12.82 -14.96 3.04
CA ASP A 113 13.02 -16.38 2.71
C ASP A 113 11.67 -17.10 2.47
N THR A 114 10.66 -16.39 1.97
CA THR A 114 9.34 -16.96 1.71
C THR A 114 9.23 -17.52 0.30
N ASP A 115 8.78 -18.77 0.19
CA ASP A 115 8.14 -19.28 -1.02
C ASP A 115 6.77 -18.63 -1.26
N GLU A 116 6.12 -18.98 -2.36
CA GLU A 116 4.83 -18.40 -2.75
C GLU A 116 3.70 -18.73 -1.75
N HIS A 117 3.67 -19.94 -1.19
CA HIS A 117 2.63 -20.35 -0.24
C HIS A 117 2.77 -19.61 1.10
N ARG A 118 3.99 -19.52 1.64
CA ARG A 118 4.26 -18.80 2.88
C ARG A 118 3.98 -17.30 2.72
N PHE A 119 4.37 -16.70 1.60
CA PHE A 119 4.05 -15.30 1.33
C PHE A 119 2.53 -15.07 1.20
N GLU A 120 1.82 -15.92 0.44
CA GLU A 120 0.36 -15.83 0.28
C GLU A 120 -0.37 -15.91 1.63
N ALA A 121 0.03 -16.84 2.51
CA ALA A 121 -0.54 -16.97 3.84
C ALA A 121 -0.31 -15.72 4.71
N LEU A 122 0.90 -15.15 4.67
CA LEU A 122 1.24 -13.93 5.42
C LEU A 122 0.48 -12.71 4.88
N LEU A 123 0.38 -12.57 3.55
CA LEU A 123 -0.39 -11.51 2.89
C LEU A 123 -1.85 -11.59 3.34
N TRP A 124 -2.50 -12.74 3.20
CA TRP A 124 -3.92 -12.86 3.56
C TRP A 124 -4.17 -12.70 5.05
N SER A 125 -3.28 -13.20 5.90
CA SER A 125 -3.35 -12.96 7.35
C SER A 125 -3.26 -11.48 7.68
N GLN A 126 -2.38 -10.73 7.02
CA GLN A 126 -2.27 -9.28 7.17
C GLN A 126 -3.55 -8.57 6.72
N LEU A 127 -4.05 -8.87 5.52
CA LEU A 127 -5.27 -8.26 4.97
C LEU A 127 -6.51 -8.56 5.82
N GLN A 128 -6.65 -9.79 6.33
CA GLN A 128 -7.72 -10.17 7.24
C GLN A 128 -7.70 -9.33 8.52
N ARG A 129 -6.52 -9.11 9.13
CA ARG A 129 -6.40 -8.32 10.36
C ARG A 129 -6.66 -6.83 10.12
N LEU A 130 -6.23 -6.30 8.97
CA LEU A 130 -6.56 -4.94 8.55
C LEU A 130 -8.09 -4.79 8.42
N HIS A 131 -8.77 -5.70 7.73
CA HIS A 131 -10.23 -5.70 7.61
C HIS A 131 -10.93 -5.73 8.97
N LEU A 132 -10.53 -6.67 9.83
CA LEU A 132 -11.14 -6.78 11.17
C LEU A 132 -10.91 -5.52 12.01
N LEU A 133 -9.75 -4.87 11.89
CA LEU A 133 -9.48 -3.61 12.57
C LEU A 133 -10.30 -2.46 11.99
N ASP A 134 -10.42 -2.39 10.66
CA ASP A 134 -11.19 -1.37 9.95
C ASP A 134 -12.68 -1.44 10.33
N VAL A 135 -13.24 -2.65 10.36
CA VAL A 135 -14.60 -2.90 10.85
C VAL A 135 -14.75 -2.51 12.32
N ARG A 136 -13.79 -2.84 13.19
CA ARG A 136 -13.82 -2.41 14.61
C ARG A 136 -13.78 -0.89 14.76
N ARG A 137 -13.15 -0.18 13.82
CA ARG A 137 -13.11 1.30 13.77
C ARG A 137 -14.37 1.90 13.15
N GLY A 138 -15.36 1.08 12.78
CA GLY A 138 -16.65 1.54 12.26
C GLY A 138 -16.69 1.80 10.76
N ALA A 139 -15.63 1.43 10.02
CA ALA A 139 -15.64 1.53 8.57
C ALA A 139 -16.68 0.59 7.96
N ARG A 140 -17.33 1.05 6.89
CA ARG A 140 -18.24 0.25 6.08
C ARG A 140 -17.51 -0.21 4.84
N TRP A 141 -17.89 -1.37 4.30
CA TRP A 141 -17.42 -1.80 2.99
C TRP A 141 -17.84 -0.79 1.92
N ALA A 142 -16.96 -0.56 0.94
CA ALA A 142 -17.23 0.27 -0.23
C ALA A 142 -18.47 -0.24 -0.99
N ARG A 143 -19.38 0.65 -1.38
CA ARG A 143 -20.70 0.27 -1.94
C ARG A 143 -20.63 -0.17 -3.41
N ASP A 144 -19.57 0.22 -4.09
CA ASP A 144 -19.31 0.04 -5.51
C ASP A 144 -18.66 -1.32 -5.84
N VAL A 145 -18.28 -2.11 -4.84
CA VAL A 145 -17.67 -3.44 -5.02
C VAL A 145 -18.31 -4.49 -4.11
N SER A 146 -18.18 -5.76 -4.48
CA SER A 146 -18.64 -6.89 -3.66
C SER A 146 -17.73 -7.10 -2.44
N GLN A 147 -18.32 -7.55 -1.34
CA GLN A 147 -17.58 -8.04 -0.15
C GLN A 147 -17.34 -9.55 -0.19
N ASP A 148 -17.94 -10.26 -1.14
CA ASP A 148 -17.77 -11.71 -1.32
C ASP A 148 -16.46 -11.99 -2.08
N PRO A 149 -15.46 -12.65 -1.46
CA PRO A 149 -14.15 -12.89 -2.07
C PRO A 149 -14.15 -13.82 -3.28
N ASP A 150 -15.24 -14.55 -3.51
CA ASP A 150 -15.44 -15.41 -4.68
C ASP A 150 -16.19 -14.68 -5.81
N SER A 151 -16.60 -13.42 -5.58
CA SER A 151 -17.26 -12.59 -6.59
C SER A 151 -16.25 -12.02 -7.59
N PRO A 152 -16.56 -12.02 -8.90
CA PRO A 152 -15.74 -11.32 -9.88
C PRO A 152 -15.77 -9.79 -9.72
N LYS A 153 -16.69 -9.26 -8.90
CA LYS A 153 -16.79 -7.84 -8.53
C LYS A 153 -16.19 -7.53 -7.16
N PHE A 154 -15.48 -8.48 -6.55
CA PHE A 154 -14.79 -8.25 -5.28
C PHE A 154 -13.65 -7.25 -5.45
N SER A 155 -13.52 -6.33 -4.51
CA SER A 155 -12.24 -5.64 -4.27
C SER A 155 -12.09 -5.43 -2.77
N LEU A 156 -10.90 -5.62 -2.21
CA LEU A 156 -10.67 -5.43 -0.78
C LEU A 156 -11.02 -3.99 -0.38
N SER A 157 -11.97 -3.82 0.54
CA SER A 157 -12.31 -2.50 1.05
C SER A 157 -11.61 -2.22 2.38
N LEU A 158 -10.92 -1.09 2.46
CA LEU A 158 -10.33 -0.55 3.69
C LEU A 158 -10.65 0.95 3.77
N GLY A 159 -11.14 1.43 4.91
CA GLY A 159 -11.56 2.83 5.08
C GLY A 159 -12.74 3.23 4.21
N GLY A 160 -13.56 2.28 3.75
CA GLY A 160 -14.64 2.52 2.79
C GLY A 160 -14.19 2.71 1.34
N HIS A 161 -12.94 2.39 1.04
CA HIS A 161 -12.33 2.53 -0.28
C HIS A 161 -11.92 1.17 -0.87
N PRO A 162 -12.23 0.87 -2.13
CA PRO A 162 -11.86 -0.39 -2.76
C PRO A 162 -10.41 -0.36 -3.31
N PHE A 163 -9.64 -1.41 -3.01
CA PHE A 163 -8.24 -1.55 -3.39
C PHE A 163 -7.97 -2.84 -4.18
N PHE A 164 -7.15 -2.71 -5.22
CA PHE A 164 -6.45 -3.84 -5.82
C PHE A 164 -5.06 -3.96 -5.20
N VAL A 165 -4.78 -5.11 -4.57
CA VAL A 165 -3.52 -5.35 -3.83
C VAL A 165 -2.56 -6.16 -4.70
N ILE A 166 -1.30 -5.74 -4.72
CA ILE A 166 -0.20 -6.42 -5.42
C ILE A 166 0.87 -6.83 -4.40
N GLY A 167 1.08 -8.13 -4.25
CA GLY A 167 2.16 -8.70 -3.46
C GLY A 167 3.43 -8.96 -4.27
N LEU A 168 4.59 -8.56 -3.74
CA LEU A 168 5.92 -8.88 -4.27
C LEU A 168 6.79 -9.51 -3.18
N HIS A 169 7.59 -10.53 -3.52
CA HIS A 169 8.50 -11.21 -2.60
C HIS A 169 9.62 -11.96 -3.35
N ALA A 170 10.67 -12.33 -2.61
CA ALA A 170 11.89 -12.90 -3.22
C ALA A 170 11.64 -14.25 -3.91
N GLY A 171 10.75 -15.07 -3.35
CA GLY A 171 10.41 -16.40 -3.86
C GLY A 171 9.35 -16.44 -4.95
N ALA A 172 8.93 -15.30 -5.52
CA ALA A 172 7.90 -15.30 -6.56
C ALA A 172 8.38 -16.04 -7.81
N SER A 173 7.54 -16.92 -8.38
CA SER A 173 7.86 -17.61 -9.64
C SER A 173 8.08 -16.62 -10.79
N ARG A 174 7.25 -15.57 -10.84
CA ARG A 174 7.28 -14.48 -11.82
C ARG A 174 8.35 -13.44 -11.45
N ARG A 175 9.32 -13.20 -12.34
CA ARG A 175 10.34 -12.13 -12.23
C ARG A 175 9.73 -10.75 -11.97
N ALA A 176 8.60 -10.44 -12.62
CA ALA A 176 7.85 -9.19 -12.43
C ALA A 176 7.32 -8.97 -10.99
N ARG A 177 7.27 -10.02 -10.16
CA ARG A 177 6.80 -10.00 -8.76
C ARG A 177 7.95 -10.25 -7.77
N ARG A 178 9.20 -10.33 -8.24
CA ARG A 178 10.37 -10.57 -7.38
C ARG A 178 10.93 -9.27 -6.84
N THR A 179 10.93 -9.16 -5.51
CA THR A 179 11.63 -8.11 -4.75
C THR A 179 12.47 -8.77 -3.65
N PRO A 180 13.62 -8.20 -3.26
CA PRO A 180 14.48 -8.80 -2.22
C PRO A 180 13.89 -8.75 -0.80
N PHE A 181 12.73 -8.10 -0.64
CA PHE A 181 11.95 -7.98 0.59
C PHE A 181 10.46 -7.98 0.26
N PRO A 182 9.57 -8.35 1.20
CA PRO A 182 8.13 -8.36 0.94
C PRO A 182 7.58 -6.95 0.74
N VAL A 183 6.66 -6.81 -0.22
CA VAL A 183 5.96 -5.55 -0.49
C VAL A 183 4.49 -5.83 -0.77
N LEU A 184 3.61 -5.02 -0.18
CA LEU A 184 2.19 -4.95 -0.54
C LEU A 184 1.91 -3.57 -1.14
N VAL A 185 1.46 -3.53 -2.39
CA VAL A 185 1.08 -2.30 -3.07
C VAL A 185 -0.44 -2.21 -3.15
N PHE A 186 -1.00 -1.12 -2.64
CA PHE A 186 -2.42 -0.82 -2.64
C PHE A 186 -2.70 0.21 -3.73
N ASN A 187 -3.50 -0.19 -4.72
CA ASN A 187 -3.95 0.68 -5.82
C ASN A 187 -5.45 0.93 -5.70
N SER A 188 -5.88 2.17 -5.91
CA SER A 188 -7.29 2.53 -5.88
C SER A 188 -8.04 1.86 -7.03
N HIS A 189 -9.07 1.07 -6.73
CA HIS A 189 -9.91 0.46 -7.75
C HIS A 189 -10.66 1.52 -8.57
N ARG A 190 -11.19 2.55 -7.90
CA ARG A 190 -11.85 3.71 -8.53
C ARG A 190 -10.95 4.47 -9.49
N GLN A 191 -9.65 4.51 -9.22
CA GLN A 191 -8.69 5.10 -10.16
C GLN A 191 -8.58 4.24 -11.43
N PHE A 192 -8.53 2.92 -11.29
CA PHE A 192 -8.49 2.03 -12.44
C PHE A 192 -9.80 2.06 -13.25
N ASP A 193 -10.96 2.25 -12.62
CA ASP A 193 -12.22 2.45 -13.34
C ASP A 193 -12.19 3.71 -14.21
N ARG A 194 -11.73 4.84 -13.67
CA ARG A 194 -11.52 6.07 -14.45
C ARG A 194 -10.60 5.86 -15.66
N LEU A 195 -9.49 5.12 -15.47
CA LEU A 195 -8.59 4.77 -16.58
C LEU A 195 -9.23 3.84 -17.62
N ARG A 196 -10.22 3.02 -17.23
CA ARG A 196 -10.94 2.14 -18.16
C ARG A 196 -11.93 2.94 -19.00
N GLU A 197 -12.66 3.86 -18.38
CA GLU A 197 -13.66 4.71 -19.03
C GLU A 197 -13.06 5.54 -20.18
N ASP A 198 -11.81 6.00 -20.06
CA ASP A 198 -11.12 6.75 -21.11
C ASP A 198 -10.14 5.93 -21.98
N GLY A 199 -10.11 4.61 -21.78
CA GLY A 199 -9.31 3.68 -22.57
C GLY A 199 -7.80 3.68 -22.29
N ARG A 200 -7.29 4.47 -21.34
CA ARG A 200 -5.86 4.48 -20.98
C ARG A 200 -5.43 3.20 -20.27
N TYR A 201 -6.34 2.56 -19.53
CA TYR A 201 -6.07 1.27 -18.87
C TYR A 201 -5.66 0.19 -19.87
N ALA A 202 -6.38 0.05 -21.00
CA ALA A 202 -6.08 -0.95 -22.02
C ALA A 202 -4.67 -0.77 -22.61
N LYS A 203 -4.27 0.49 -22.88
CA LYS A 203 -2.91 0.82 -23.36
C LYS A 203 -1.85 0.46 -22.32
N MET A 204 -2.07 0.81 -21.06
CA MET A 204 -1.15 0.50 -19.96
C MET A 204 -1.01 -1.02 -19.75
N GLN A 205 -2.12 -1.74 -19.81
CA GLN A 205 -2.16 -3.19 -19.65
C GLN A 205 -1.43 -3.89 -20.80
N ALA A 206 -1.69 -3.50 -22.06
CA ALA A 206 -0.99 -4.04 -23.22
C ALA A 206 0.53 -3.80 -23.13
N ALA A 207 0.95 -2.59 -22.77
CA ALA A 207 2.36 -2.25 -22.60
C ALA A 207 3.03 -3.01 -21.45
N THR A 208 2.30 -3.27 -20.35
CA THR A 208 2.79 -4.07 -19.22
C THR A 208 2.92 -5.55 -19.62
N ARG A 209 1.90 -6.11 -20.31
CA ARG A 209 1.93 -7.50 -20.81
C ARG A 209 3.06 -7.74 -21.82
N ALA A 210 3.33 -6.78 -22.71
CA ALA A 210 4.43 -6.87 -23.66
C ALA A 210 5.81 -6.88 -22.97
N ARG A 211 6.01 -6.01 -21.96
CA ARG A 211 7.24 -6.00 -21.16
C ARG A 211 7.39 -7.27 -20.32
N ASP A 212 6.30 -7.77 -19.76
CA ASP A 212 6.27 -9.02 -18.98
C ASP A 212 6.63 -10.23 -19.87
N LEU A 213 6.06 -10.30 -21.07
CA LEU A 213 6.40 -11.31 -22.08
C LEU A 213 7.89 -11.23 -22.45
N ALA A 214 8.43 -10.03 -22.70
CA ALA A 214 9.84 -9.86 -23.01
C ALA A 214 10.77 -10.23 -21.83
N LEU A 215 10.33 -10.00 -20.60
CA LEU A 215 11.11 -10.28 -19.39
C LEU A 215 11.21 -11.78 -19.07
N GLN A 216 10.13 -12.54 -19.29
CA GLN A 216 10.04 -13.91 -18.78
C GLN A 216 9.29 -14.89 -19.69
N GLY A 217 9.09 -14.55 -20.96
CA GLY A 217 8.64 -15.46 -22.01
C GLY A 217 7.15 -15.84 -21.96
N SER A 218 6.39 -15.38 -20.98
CA SER A 218 4.95 -15.63 -20.86
C SER A 218 4.23 -14.49 -20.14
N ILE A 219 2.94 -14.32 -20.39
CA ILE A 219 2.05 -13.43 -19.61
C ILE A 219 1.57 -14.16 -18.35
N ASN A 220 1.29 -13.43 -17.28
CA ASN A 220 0.81 -14.06 -16.03
C ASN A 220 -0.58 -14.64 -16.29
N PRO A 221 -0.79 -15.96 -16.16
CA PRO A 221 -2.09 -16.58 -16.43
C PRO A 221 -3.18 -16.07 -15.49
N ASN A 222 -2.81 -15.52 -14.33
CA ASN A 222 -3.75 -14.95 -13.36
C ASN A 222 -4.11 -13.49 -13.62
N LEU A 223 -3.53 -12.80 -14.61
CA LEU A 223 -3.92 -11.42 -14.97
C LEU A 223 -5.25 -11.40 -15.72
N ALA A 224 -6.33 -11.69 -15.01
CA ALA A 224 -7.70 -11.57 -15.47
C ALA A 224 -8.18 -10.11 -15.37
N ASP A 225 -9.02 -9.69 -16.31
CA ASP A 225 -9.66 -8.38 -16.25
C ASP A 225 -10.67 -8.34 -15.11
N PHE A 226 -10.79 -7.18 -14.45
CA PHE A 226 -11.77 -7.02 -13.38
C PHE A 226 -13.19 -7.34 -13.88
N GLY A 227 -13.97 -8.05 -13.06
CA GLY A 227 -15.31 -8.51 -13.45
C GLY A 227 -15.34 -9.83 -14.21
N THR A 228 -14.18 -10.41 -14.60
CA THR A 228 -14.13 -11.70 -15.30
C THR A 228 -13.79 -12.88 -14.39
N ALA A 229 -12.97 -12.64 -13.37
CA ALA A 229 -12.64 -13.60 -12.33
C ALA A 229 -12.35 -12.84 -11.01
N PRO A 230 -12.46 -13.50 -9.85
CA PRO A 230 -12.15 -12.87 -8.57
C PRO A 230 -10.70 -12.39 -8.52
N GLU A 231 -10.50 -11.10 -8.24
CA GLU A 231 -9.15 -10.54 -8.16
C GLU A 231 -8.34 -11.07 -6.96
N THR A 232 -9.00 -11.72 -6.00
CA THR A 232 -8.37 -12.42 -4.88
C THR A 232 -7.29 -13.40 -5.35
N ARG A 233 -7.50 -14.07 -6.49
CA ARG A 233 -6.53 -15.01 -7.10
C ARG A 233 -5.24 -14.32 -7.59
N GLN A 234 -5.21 -12.99 -7.65
CA GLN A 234 -4.11 -12.20 -8.22
C GLN A 234 -3.23 -11.53 -7.16
N TYR A 235 -3.71 -11.39 -5.93
CA TYR A 235 -3.09 -10.54 -4.92
C TYR A 235 -1.70 -11.02 -4.52
N SER A 236 -1.51 -12.31 -4.26
CA SER A 236 -0.20 -12.88 -3.90
C SER A 236 0.77 -12.90 -5.08
N GLY A 237 0.27 -12.97 -6.31
CA GLY A 237 1.07 -13.15 -7.51
C GLY A 237 1.45 -14.60 -7.81
N ARG A 238 1.06 -15.55 -6.93
CA ARG A 238 1.17 -16.99 -7.14
C ARG A 238 0.19 -17.44 -8.22
N ALA A 239 0.59 -18.39 -9.08
CA ALA A 239 -0.34 -19.12 -9.92
C ALA A 239 -1.14 -20.09 -9.04
N VAL A 240 -2.46 -19.92 -8.94
CA VAL A 240 -3.30 -20.67 -8.01
C VAL A 240 -4.11 -21.72 -8.75
N GLU A 241 -4.40 -22.82 -8.07
CA GLU A 241 -5.09 -24.01 -8.56
C GLU A 241 -6.55 -23.71 -8.89
N ALA A 242 -7.19 -24.50 -9.76
CA ALA A 242 -8.58 -24.26 -10.18
C ALA A 242 -9.56 -24.25 -8.99
N ASP A 243 -9.33 -25.10 -8.00
CA ASP A 243 -10.11 -25.25 -6.77
C ASP A 243 -9.65 -24.35 -5.62
N TRP A 244 -8.64 -23.49 -5.84
CA TRP A 244 -8.18 -22.54 -4.82
C TRP A 244 -9.31 -21.62 -4.38
N ARG A 245 -9.43 -21.44 -3.05
CA ARG A 245 -10.37 -20.55 -2.40
C ARG A 245 -9.63 -19.48 -1.61
N CYS A 246 -10.18 -18.26 -1.64
CA CYS A 246 -9.63 -17.17 -0.87
C CYS A 246 -9.81 -17.43 0.65
N PRO A 247 -8.75 -17.33 1.47
CA PRO A 247 -8.86 -17.52 2.93
C PRO A 247 -9.43 -16.29 3.66
N PHE A 248 -9.76 -15.22 2.93
CA PHE A 248 -10.36 -14.01 3.48
C PHE A 248 -11.82 -14.22 3.85
N HIS A 249 -12.22 -13.69 5.00
CA HIS A 249 -13.59 -13.75 5.51
C HIS A 249 -14.06 -12.32 5.84
N ALA A 250 -15.03 -11.83 5.07
CA ALA A 250 -15.63 -10.54 5.30
C ALA A 250 -16.50 -10.56 6.57
N SER A 251 -16.11 -9.80 7.59
CA SER A 251 -16.98 -9.45 8.72
C SER A 251 -17.89 -8.26 8.36
N LYS A 252 -19.17 -8.34 8.72
CA LYS A 252 -20.05 -7.17 8.77
C LYS A 252 -19.72 -6.37 10.04
N GLY A 253 -19.67 -5.05 9.94
CA GLY A 253 -19.67 -4.18 11.13
C GLY A 253 -20.93 -4.41 11.95
N ARG A 254 -20.80 -4.36 13.27
CA ARG A 254 -21.97 -4.34 14.17
C ARG A 254 -22.69 -3.00 14.05
#